data_AF-A0A940AC69-F1
#
_entry.id   AF-A0A940AC69-F1
#
_cell.length_a   1.000
_cell.length_b   1.000
_cell.length_c   1.000
_cell.angle_alpha   90.00
_cell.angle_beta   90.00
_cell.angle_gamma   90.00
#
_symmetry.space_group_name_H-M   'P 1'
#
loop_
_entity.id
_entity.type
_entity.pdbx_description
1 polymer ?
#
loop_
_entity_poly.entity_id
_entity_poly.type
_entity_poly.pdbx_seq_one_letter_code
_entity_poly.pdbx_strand_id
1 'polypeptide(L)'
;MKRISTLLIAALIGFTWACSPLEETAPEVFGHDSLKASIETPAVTRTSLSVGDGISSVLWSAGDAIDVYIDGASRASVFSLTQGADTREAVFTGEGHGNKYVAMYPSGMATGNSGAYLLVNLPYEQEYK
;
A
#
# COMPACT_ATOMS: atom_id res chain seq x y z
N MET A 1 -69.86 -35.35 38.52
CA MET A 1 -69.95 -34.97 37.09
C MET A 1 -68.54 -34.70 36.57
N LYS A 2 -68.21 -35.25 35.40
CA LYS A 2 -66.98 -35.06 34.61
C LYS A 2 -66.72 -33.54 34.40
N ARG A 3 -65.50 -33.02 34.24
CA ARG A 3 -64.58 -33.24 33.10
C ARG A 3 -63.14 -32.75 33.40
N ILE A 4 -62.19 -33.52 32.87
CA ILE A 4 -60.78 -33.22 32.60
C ILE A 4 -60.67 -32.16 31.48
N SER A 5 -59.61 -31.33 31.47
CA SER A 5 -58.99 -30.59 30.34
C SER A 5 -58.56 -29.19 30.80
N THR A 6 -57.40 -28.60 30.51
CA THR A 6 -56.22 -28.91 29.68
C THR A 6 -55.14 -27.90 30.11
N LEU A 7 -53.89 -28.34 30.28
CA LEU A 7 -52.71 -27.46 30.38
C LEU A 7 -52.61 -26.56 29.15
N LEU A 8 -52.51 -25.24 29.33
CA LEU A 8 -52.04 -24.34 28.28
C LEU A 8 -50.90 -23.48 28.84
N ILE A 9 -49.67 -23.92 28.61
CA ILE A 9 -48.45 -23.14 28.79
C ILE A 9 -48.34 -22.26 27.55
N ALA A 10 -48.66 -20.97 27.67
CA ALA A 10 -48.40 -20.00 26.61
C ALA A 10 -47.00 -19.40 26.84
N ALA A 11 -46.07 -19.79 25.97
CA ALA A 11 -44.68 -19.36 25.97
C ALA A 11 -44.55 -17.85 25.70
N LEU A 12 -43.80 -17.16 26.57
CA LEU A 12 -43.24 -15.84 26.28
C LEU A 12 -42.25 -15.96 25.12
N ILE A 13 -42.49 -15.22 24.03
CA ILE A 13 -41.46 -14.96 23.01
C ILE A 13 -41.13 -13.48 23.11
N GLY A 14 -40.01 -13.17 23.77
CA GLY A 14 -39.39 -11.86 23.73
C GLY A 14 -38.73 -11.65 22.37
N PHE A 15 -39.14 -10.61 21.65
CA PHE A 15 -38.40 -10.11 20.50
C PHE A 15 -37.19 -9.32 21.00
N THR A 16 -36.04 -9.98 21.19
CA THR A 16 -34.79 -9.25 21.34
C THR A 16 -34.33 -8.84 19.94
N TRP A 17 -34.34 -7.54 19.67
CA TRP A 17 -33.64 -6.97 18.54
C TRP A 17 -32.15 -7.29 18.71
N ALA A 18 -31.66 -8.28 17.97
CA ALA A 18 -30.23 -8.46 17.79
C ALA A 18 -29.75 -7.33 16.86
N CYS A 19 -29.40 -6.18 17.45
CA CYS A 19 -28.55 -5.22 16.77
C CYS A 19 -27.16 -5.85 16.72
N SER A 20 -26.89 -6.61 15.66
CA SER A 20 -25.52 -7.04 15.38
C SER A 20 -24.70 -5.77 15.16
N PRO A 21 -23.59 -5.54 15.88
CA PRO A 21 -22.66 -4.50 15.49
C PRO A 21 -22.21 -4.81 14.05
N LEU A 22 -22.16 -3.79 13.19
CA LEU A 22 -21.42 -3.91 11.94
C LEU A 22 -20.01 -4.34 12.32
N GLU A 23 -19.63 -5.57 11.94
CA GLU A 23 -18.23 -5.91 11.82
C GLU A 23 -17.66 -4.95 10.79
N GLU A 24 -16.94 -3.93 11.27
CA GLU A 24 -15.95 -3.22 10.48
C GLU A 24 -14.91 -4.28 10.13
N THR A 25 -15.08 -4.89 8.95
CA THR A 25 -14.08 -5.77 8.36
C THR A 25 -12.80 -4.95 8.25
N ALA A 26 -11.87 -5.19 9.18
CA ALA A 26 -10.50 -4.73 9.03
C ALA A 26 -10.04 -5.17 7.62
N PRO A 27 -9.37 -4.29 6.86
CA PRO A 27 -8.91 -4.66 5.53
C PRO A 27 -8.04 -5.92 5.65
N GLU A 28 -8.41 -6.99 4.95
CA GLU A 28 -7.63 -8.21 4.89
C GLU A 28 -6.24 -7.89 4.35
N VAL A 29 -5.23 -7.87 5.22
CA VAL A 29 -3.82 -7.76 4.83
C VAL A 29 -3.28 -9.17 4.74
N PHE A 30 -3.47 -9.86 3.61
CA PHE A 30 -2.72 -11.08 3.34
C PHE A 30 -2.45 -11.29 1.86
N GLY A 31 -1.21 -10.97 1.46
CA GLY A 31 -0.66 -11.31 0.16
C GLY A 31 0.66 -10.59 -0.09
N HIS A 32 1.61 -11.33 -0.64
CA HIS A 32 2.79 -10.74 -1.24
C HIS A 32 2.39 -10.19 -2.60
N ASP A 33 2.53 -8.89 -2.78
CA ASP A 33 2.31 -8.25 -4.08
C ASP A 33 3.65 -7.93 -4.74
N SER A 34 3.62 -7.91 -6.07
CA SER A 34 4.76 -7.53 -6.88
C SER A 34 4.45 -6.25 -7.66
N LEU A 35 5.34 -5.28 -7.57
CA LEU A 35 5.28 -4.04 -8.32
C LEU A 35 6.35 -4.06 -9.40
N LYS A 36 5.93 -3.89 -10.65
CA LYS A 36 6.84 -3.67 -11.78
C LYS A 36 7.07 -2.18 -11.93
N ALA A 37 8.33 -1.76 -11.90
CA ALA A 37 8.72 -0.37 -12.07
C ALA A 37 9.68 -0.23 -13.24
N SER A 38 9.61 0.91 -13.94
CA SER A 38 10.52 1.26 -15.03
C SER A 38 11.05 2.68 -14.88
N ILE A 39 12.33 2.88 -15.22
CA ILE A 39 12.94 4.21 -15.32
C ILE A 39 12.69 4.73 -16.73
N GLU A 40 11.94 5.84 -16.85
CA GLU A 40 11.57 6.41 -18.13
C GLU A 40 12.78 6.96 -18.92
N THR A 41 12.78 6.73 -20.23
CA THR A 41 13.70 7.34 -21.19
C THR A 41 12.99 7.64 -22.52
N PRO A 42 13.22 8.79 -23.18
CA PRO A 42 14.07 9.90 -22.74
C PRO A 42 13.35 10.80 -21.71
N ALA A 43 14.03 11.10 -20.60
CA ALA A 43 13.56 12.13 -19.68
C ALA A 43 13.88 13.52 -20.27
N VAL A 44 12.96 14.06 -21.08
CA VAL A 44 13.10 15.43 -21.60
C VAL A 44 12.52 16.42 -20.59
N THR A 45 13.18 16.55 -19.45
CA THR A 45 12.80 17.51 -18.39
C THR A 45 13.96 18.44 -18.08
N ARG A 46 13.68 19.64 -17.57
CA ARG A 46 14.72 20.59 -17.14
C ARG A 46 15.62 20.05 -16.02
N THR A 47 15.17 18.99 -15.34
CA THR A 47 15.84 18.34 -14.21
C THR A 47 16.41 16.97 -14.57
N SER A 48 16.41 16.59 -15.85
CA SER A 48 17.02 15.32 -16.25
C SER A 48 18.54 15.40 -16.12
N LEU A 49 19.14 14.30 -15.67
CA LEU A 49 20.58 14.21 -15.49
C LEU A 49 21.24 13.96 -16.84
N SER A 50 22.00 14.95 -17.31
CA SER A 50 23.03 14.75 -18.32
C SER A 50 24.38 14.88 -17.63
N VAL A 51 24.95 13.77 -17.20
CA VAL A 51 26.41 13.70 -16.98
C VAL A 51 27.04 13.59 -18.37
N GLY A 52 28.19 14.24 -18.61
CA GLY A 52 28.76 14.54 -19.94
C GLY A 52 28.73 13.40 -20.99
N ASP A 53 28.87 13.78 -22.27
CA ASP A 53 28.89 12.96 -23.50
C ASP A 53 27.72 11.97 -23.74
N GLY A 54 26.85 11.71 -22.76
CA GLY A 54 25.69 10.85 -22.95
C GLY A 54 25.01 10.50 -21.64
N ILE A 55 23.74 10.88 -21.54
CA ILE A 55 22.71 10.51 -20.54
C ILE A 55 23.21 9.54 -19.47
N SER A 56 23.32 10.00 -18.22
CA SER A 56 23.49 9.08 -17.09
C SER A 56 22.28 8.16 -17.02
N SER A 57 22.51 6.85 -17.17
CA SER A 57 21.48 5.87 -16.92
C SER A 57 21.31 5.73 -15.41
N VAL A 58 20.25 6.31 -14.86
CA VAL A 58 19.76 5.86 -13.56
C VAL A 58 19.33 4.41 -13.76
N LEU A 59 19.92 3.50 -13.00
CA LEU A 59 19.61 2.08 -12.98
C LEU A 59 19.19 1.69 -11.56
N TRP A 60 18.35 0.67 -11.44
CA TRP A 60 18.03 0.11 -10.14
C TRP A 60 19.26 -0.56 -9.54
N SER A 61 19.51 -0.38 -8.25
CA SER A 61 20.64 -1.00 -7.57
C SER A 61 20.21 -2.17 -6.68
N ALA A 62 21.05 -3.19 -6.57
CA ALA A 62 20.80 -4.29 -5.65
C ALA A 62 20.62 -3.76 -4.21
N GLY A 63 19.53 -4.16 -3.55
CA GLY A 63 19.18 -3.68 -2.21
C GLY A 63 18.28 -2.43 -2.20
N ASP A 64 17.94 -1.86 -3.35
CA ASP A 64 16.95 -0.79 -3.43
C ASP A 64 15.59 -1.23 -2.88
N ALA A 65 14.85 -0.27 -2.34
CA ALA A 65 13.49 -0.46 -1.88
C ALA A 65 12.63 0.77 -2.21
N ILE A 66 11.32 0.54 -2.30
CA ILE A 66 10.31 1.58 -2.48
C ILE A 66 9.30 1.53 -1.32
N ASP A 67 8.84 2.70 -0.91
CA ASP A 67 7.73 2.82 0.03
C ASP A 67 6.43 2.93 -0.75
N VAL A 68 5.43 2.12 -0.39
CA VAL A 68 4.11 2.09 -1.01
C VAL A 68 3.08 2.58 0.00
N TYR A 69 2.48 3.72 -0.31
CA TYR A 69 1.45 4.38 0.49
C TYR A 69 0.09 4.07 -0.12
N ILE A 70 -0.68 3.20 0.52
CA ILE A 70 -2.04 2.87 0.10
C ILE A 70 -2.99 4.00 0.54
N ASP A 71 -3.98 4.31 -0.30
CA ASP A 71 -4.99 5.33 -0.01
C ASP A 71 -5.67 5.08 1.36
N GLY A 72 -5.75 6.12 2.19
CA GLY A 72 -6.27 6.02 3.56
C GLY A 72 -5.35 5.38 4.60
N ALA A 73 -4.21 4.79 4.21
CA ALA A 73 -3.24 4.24 5.16
C ALA A 73 -2.30 5.34 5.70
N SER A 74 -2.02 5.27 7.00
CA SER A 74 -1.09 6.20 7.67
C SER A 74 0.37 5.77 7.61
N ARG A 75 0.64 4.53 7.19
CA ARG A 75 1.98 3.94 7.10
C ARG A 75 2.23 3.39 5.70
N ALA A 76 3.48 3.44 5.26
CA ALA A 76 3.92 2.75 4.06
C ALA A 76 4.17 1.27 4.32
N SER A 77 3.94 0.48 3.28
CA SER A 77 4.52 -0.83 3.11
C SER A 77 5.85 -0.71 2.36
N VAL A 78 6.87 -1.45 2.79
CA VAL A 78 8.16 -1.48 2.09
C VAL A 78 8.17 -2.63 1.09
N PHE A 79 8.53 -2.33 -0.16
CA PHE A 79 8.75 -3.33 -1.19
C PHE A 79 10.22 -3.30 -1.60
N SER A 80 10.90 -4.43 -1.46
CA SER A 80 12.33 -4.55 -1.75
C SER A 80 12.55 -5.03 -3.18
N LEU A 81 13.63 -4.57 -3.82
CA LEU A 81 14.03 -5.04 -5.14
C LEU A 81 14.36 -6.54 -5.09
N THR A 82 13.67 -7.34 -5.90
CA THR A 82 13.92 -8.78 -6.02
C THR A 82 14.45 -9.18 -7.39
N GLN A 83 14.19 -8.39 -8.44
CA GLN A 83 14.67 -8.64 -9.80
C GLN A 83 14.95 -7.33 -10.53
N GLY A 84 15.90 -7.34 -11.47
CA GLY A 84 16.17 -6.21 -12.36
C GLY A 84 17.20 -5.20 -11.86
N ALA A 85 18.04 -5.57 -10.88
CA ALA A 85 19.23 -4.80 -10.51
C ALA A 85 20.14 -4.57 -11.72
N ASP A 86 20.75 -3.39 -11.78
CA ASP A 86 21.55 -2.87 -12.88
C ASP A 86 20.79 -2.74 -14.22
N THR A 87 19.46 -2.70 -14.15
CA THR A 87 18.60 -2.52 -15.32
C THR A 87 17.61 -1.35 -15.11
N ARG A 88 16.85 -1.01 -16.15
CA ARG A 88 15.79 0.02 -16.07
C ARG A 88 14.45 -0.54 -15.65
N GLU A 89 14.26 -1.85 -15.68
CA GLU A 89 13.00 -2.51 -15.34
C GLU A 89 13.21 -3.41 -14.13
N ALA A 90 12.40 -3.23 -13.10
CA ALA A 90 12.58 -3.91 -11.84
C ALA A 90 11.27 -4.52 -11.34
N VAL A 91 11.42 -5.57 -10.53
CA VAL A 91 10.35 -6.12 -9.72
C VAL A 91 10.68 -5.86 -8.26
N PHE A 92 9.77 -5.19 -7.58
CA PHE A 92 9.79 -4.98 -6.14
C PHE A 92 8.73 -5.87 -5.50
N THR A 93 9.05 -6.50 -4.37
CA THR A 93 8.14 -7.42 -3.67
C THR A 93 8.02 -7.00 -2.21
N GLY A 94 6.79 -7.00 -1.70
CA GLY A 94 6.48 -6.60 -0.34
C GLY A 94 5.10 -7.07 0.08
N GLU A 95 4.71 -6.70 1.30
CA GLU A 95 3.37 -6.94 1.82
C GLU A 95 2.55 -5.65 1.73
N GLY A 96 1.45 -5.66 1.01
CA GLY A 96 0.56 -4.52 0.90
C GLY A 96 -0.52 -4.77 -0.14
N HIS A 97 -1.74 -4.32 0.14
CA HIS A 97 -2.92 -4.53 -0.71
C HIS A 97 -3.64 -3.22 -0.92
N GLY A 98 -3.86 -2.83 -2.18
CA GLY A 98 -4.63 -1.64 -2.48
C GLY A 98 -4.69 -1.33 -3.97
N ASN A 99 -5.88 -0.97 -4.45
CA ASN A 99 -6.09 -0.59 -5.86
C ASN A 99 -5.62 0.83 -6.18
N LYS A 100 -5.37 1.65 -5.14
CA LYS A 100 -4.90 3.02 -5.24
C LYS A 100 -3.75 3.21 -4.27
N TYR A 101 -2.59 3.54 -4.79
CA TYR A 101 -1.38 3.75 -4.00
C TYR A 101 -0.47 4.78 -4.67
N VAL A 102 0.43 5.32 -3.87
CA VAL A 102 1.58 6.11 -4.32
C VAL A 102 2.83 5.33 -3.95
N ALA A 103 3.74 5.13 -4.91
CA ALA A 103 5.06 4.55 -4.65
C ALA A 103 6.10 5.67 -4.60
N MET A 104 7.01 5.61 -3.63
CA MET A 104 8.09 6.57 -3.42
C MET A 104 9.44 5.86 -3.48
N TYR A 105 10.36 6.43 -4.26
CA TYR A 105 11.74 6.00 -4.37
C TYR A 105 12.70 7.17 -4.11
N PRO A 106 13.84 6.93 -3.42
CA PRO A 106 14.13 5.73 -2.63
C PRO A 106 13.25 5.61 -1.37
N SER A 107 13.14 4.40 -0.82
CA SER A 107 12.49 4.17 0.47
C SER A 107 13.12 5.05 1.57
N GLY A 108 12.27 5.57 2.45
CA GLY A 108 12.66 6.46 3.55
C GLY A 108 12.74 7.95 3.19
N MET A 109 12.45 8.35 1.95
CA MET A 109 12.44 9.76 1.54
C MET A 109 11.29 10.58 2.14
N ALA A 110 10.15 9.95 2.39
CA ALA A 110 9.01 10.66 2.96
C ALA A 110 9.22 10.87 4.47
N THR A 111 8.95 12.10 4.90
CA THR A 111 9.05 12.52 6.31
C THR A 111 7.68 12.60 7.01
N GLY A 112 6.60 12.47 6.24
CA GLY A 112 5.24 12.41 6.76
C GLY A 112 4.22 11.99 5.71
N ASN A 113 3.10 11.45 6.18
CA ASN A 113 1.96 11.04 5.36
C ASN A 113 0.66 11.35 6.12
N SER A 114 -0.28 12.03 5.49
CA SER A 114 -1.62 12.32 6.04
C SER A 114 -2.74 11.46 5.45
N GLY A 115 -2.41 10.54 4.55
CA GLY A 115 -3.37 9.79 3.72
C GLY A 115 -3.83 10.56 2.47
N ALA A 116 -3.65 11.89 2.44
CA ALA A 116 -3.95 12.73 1.27
C ALA A 116 -2.70 13.26 0.56
N TYR A 117 -1.61 13.50 1.31
CA TYR A 117 -0.35 14.03 0.78
C TYR A 117 0.84 13.40 1.49
N LEU A 118 1.96 13.31 0.75
CA LEU A 118 3.27 12.94 1.28
C LEU A 118 4.13 14.19 1.46
N LEU A 119 4.79 14.29 2.61
CA LEU A 119 5.80 15.30 2.88
C LEU A 119 7.16 14.70 2.57
N VAL A 120 7.91 15.35 1.68
CA VAL A 120 9.25 14.88 1.26
C VAL A 120 10.22 16.04 1.41
N ASN A 121 11.37 15.77 2.01
CA ASN A 121 12.48 16.72 2.04
C ASN A 121 13.41 16.38 0.90
N LEU A 122 13.43 17.22 -0.15
CA LEU A 122 14.39 17.09 -1.22
C LEU A 122 15.69 17.78 -0.80
N PRO A 123 16.85 17.11 -0.96
CA PRO A 123 18.12 17.75 -0.70
C PRO A 123 18.37 18.84 -1.76
N TYR A 124 19.19 19.83 -1.41
CA TYR A 124 19.59 20.90 -2.34
C TYR A 124 20.35 20.33 -3.55
N GLU A 125 21.12 19.26 -3.32
CA GLU A 125 21.84 18.50 -4.33
C GLU A 125 21.45 17.03 -4.21
N GLN A 126 21.19 16.37 -5.34
CA GLN A 126 20.92 14.93 -5.42
C GLN A 126 22.10 14.24 -6.09
N GLU A 127 22.80 13.39 -5.34
CA GLU A 127 23.80 12.51 -5.89
C GLU A 127 23.11 11.27 -6.48
N TYR A 128 23.39 11.00 -7.75
CA TYR A 128 22.96 9.79 -8.42
C TYR A 128 24.16 8.85 -8.54
N LYS A 129 23.99 7.60 -8.10
CA LYS A 129 25.01 6.56 -8.20
C LYS A 129 24.81 5.73 -9.47
#